data_AF-A0A7K1JW68-F1
#
_entry.id   AF-A0A7K1JW68-F1
#
_cell.length_a   1.000
_cell.length_b   1.000
_cell.length_c   1.000
_cell.angle_alpha   90.00
_cell.angle_beta   90.00
_cell.angle_gamma   90.00
#
_symmetry.space_group_name_H-M   'P 1'
#
loop_
_entity.id
_entity.type
_entity.pdbx_description
1 polymer ?
#
loop_
_entity_poly.entity_id
_entity_poly.type
_entity_poly.pdbx_seq_one_letter_code
_entity_poly.pdbx_strand_id
1 'polypeptide(L)'
;MEVNPANVRSGGDKLSATASEVKGIRVPPSDEASDGLKGFATAAALQPAADSMRSSLSVAAGRYDEMGQLLHRSADSYEDTERGNTKSLSELAGTQMSSMGDLNSAR
;
A
#
# COMPACT_ATOMS: atom_id res chain seq x y z
N MET A 1 -27.33 -5.88 -3.96
CA MET A 1 -26.08 -6.66 -4.10
C MET A 1 -25.58 -6.85 -2.67
N GLU A 2 -25.62 -8.07 -2.16
CA GLU A 2 -25.18 -8.38 -0.80
C GLU A 2 -23.66 -8.61 -0.83
N VAL A 3 -22.90 -7.83 -0.06
CA VAL A 3 -21.44 -7.91 -0.05
C VAL A 3 -21.03 -9.00 0.93
N ASN A 4 -20.40 -10.06 0.42
CA ASN A 4 -19.93 -11.19 1.24
C ASN A 4 -18.63 -10.80 1.99
N PRO A 5 -18.61 -10.80 3.35
CA PRO A 5 -17.43 -10.45 4.15
C PRO A 5 -16.20 -11.32 3.87
N ALA A 6 -16.40 -12.59 3.50
CA ALA A 6 -15.29 -13.49 3.14
C ALA A 6 -14.58 -13.03 1.85
N ASN A 7 -15.34 -12.51 0.88
CA ASN A 7 -14.76 -11.96 -0.35
C ASN A 7 -13.98 -10.67 -0.06
N VAL A 8 -14.43 -9.86 0.89
CA VAL A 8 -13.74 -8.64 1.34
C VAL A 8 -12.42 -9.00 2.04
N ARG A 9 -12.42 -9.98 2.94
CA ARG A 9 -11.17 -10.49 3.56
C ARG A 9 -10.20 -11.05 2.53
N SER A 10 -10.69 -11.84 1.58
CA SER A 10 -9.86 -12.36 0.49
C SER A 10 -9.24 -11.24 -0.36
N GLY A 11 -9.96 -10.12 -0.55
CA GLY A 11 -9.40 -8.92 -1.14
C GLY A 11 -8.29 -8.30 -0.29
N GLY A 12 -8.47 -8.26 1.04
CA GLY A 12 -7.46 -7.83 2.00
C GLY A 12 -6.18 -8.68 1.92
N ASP A 13 -6.33 -10.00 1.92
CA ASP A 13 -5.21 -10.96 1.81
C ASP A 13 -4.39 -10.74 0.53
N LYS A 14 -5.07 -10.48 -0.60
CA LYS A 14 -4.40 -10.18 -1.88
C LYS A 14 -3.59 -8.89 -1.81
N LEU A 15 -4.10 -7.85 -1.16
CA LEU A 15 -3.37 -6.59 -1.00
C LEU A 15 -2.16 -6.75 -0.08
N SER A 16 -2.29 -7.51 1.01
CA SER A 16 -1.15 -7.87 1.86
C SER A 16 -0.10 -8.71 1.12
N ALA A 17 -0.52 -9.60 0.22
CA ALA A 17 0.39 -10.32 -0.66
C ALA A 17 1.12 -9.36 -1.62
N THR A 18 0.41 -8.45 -2.29
CA THR A 18 1.03 -7.41 -3.14
C THR A 18 1.99 -6.52 -2.35
N ALA A 19 1.66 -6.13 -1.11
CA ALA A 19 2.57 -5.38 -0.24
C ALA A 19 3.88 -6.14 -0.01
N SER A 20 3.79 -7.46 0.19
CA SER A 20 4.95 -8.34 0.37
C SER A 20 5.78 -8.48 -0.90
N GLU A 21 5.13 -8.60 -2.07
CA GLU A 21 5.80 -8.61 -3.37
C GLU A 21 6.57 -7.32 -3.63
N VAL A 22 5.95 -6.15 -3.36
CA VAL A 22 6.60 -4.84 -3.54
C VAL A 22 7.79 -4.67 -2.59
N LYS A 23 7.68 -5.12 -1.32
CA LYS A 23 8.82 -5.16 -0.37
C LYS A 23 9.96 -6.05 -0.85
N GLY A 24 9.65 -7.07 -1.66
CA GLY A 24 10.63 -7.97 -2.25
C GLY A 24 11.41 -7.38 -3.44
N ILE A 25 10.95 -6.26 -4.02
CA ILE A 25 11.63 -5.62 -5.15
C ILE A 25 12.95 -5.02 -4.69
N ARG A 26 14.06 -5.52 -5.25
CA ARG A 26 15.40 -5.02 -4.95
C ARG A 26 15.75 -3.84 -5.83
N VAL A 27 16.15 -2.74 -5.21
CA VAL A 27 16.82 -1.63 -5.91
C VAL A 27 18.30 -1.97 -6.05
N PRO A 28 18.86 -2.01 -7.29
CA PRO A 28 20.26 -2.30 -7.52
C PRO A 28 21.17 -1.35 -6.71
N PRO A 29 22.30 -1.85 -6.18
CA PRO A 29 23.29 -0.98 -5.55
C PRO A 29 23.84 0.01 -6.59
N SER A 30 23.91 1.28 -6.22
CA SER A 30 24.41 2.36 -7.06
C SER A 30 25.94 2.50 -6.98
N ASP A 31 26.59 1.87 -6.02
CA ASP A 31 28.01 2.06 -5.71
C ASP A 31 28.91 1.61 -6.87
N GLU A 32 28.71 0.38 -7.38
CA GLU A 32 29.50 -0.16 -8.49
C GLU A 32 29.30 0.62 -9.80
N ALA A 33 28.06 1.06 -10.06
CA ALA A 33 27.72 1.88 -11.22
C ALA A 33 28.32 3.29 -11.12
N SER A 34 28.32 3.87 -9.91
CA SER A 34 28.91 5.19 -9.66
C SER A 34 30.43 5.17 -9.78
N ASP A 35 31.07 4.07 -9.35
CA ASP A 35 32.50 3.87 -9.48
C ASP A 35 32.96 3.78 -10.94
N GLY A 36 32.22 3.06 -11.78
CA GLY A 36 32.48 2.98 -13.23
C GLY A 36 32.25 4.29 -13.99
N LEU A 37 31.51 5.23 -13.39
CA LEU A 37 31.18 6.53 -13.97
C LEU A 37 31.91 7.70 -13.28
N LYS A 38 32.94 7.43 -12.47
CA LYS A 38 33.75 8.47 -11.81
C LYS A 38 34.24 9.51 -12.81
N GLY A 39 34.00 10.79 -12.49
CA GLY A 39 34.32 11.94 -13.35
C GLY A 39 33.16 12.41 -14.23
N PHE A 40 32.08 11.63 -14.35
CA PHE A 40 30.84 12.08 -14.99
C PHE A 40 29.87 12.64 -13.94
N ALA A 41 29.20 13.75 -14.28
CA ALA A 41 28.20 14.38 -13.42
C ALA A 41 27.06 13.43 -13.03
N THR A 42 26.76 12.43 -13.88
CA THR A 42 25.71 11.42 -13.65
C THR A 42 26.03 10.47 -12.50
N ALA A 43 27.31 10.24 -12.18
CA ALA A 43 27.69 9.34 -11.08
C ALA A 43 27.15 9.84 -9.73
N ALA A 44 27.17 11.15 -9.49
CA ALA A 44 26.63 11.75 -8.27
C ALA A 44 25.09 11.65 -8.17
N ALA A 45 24.39 11.45 -9.29
CA ALA A 45 22.93 11.36 -9.33
C ALA A 45 22.40 9.93 -9.11
N LEU A 46 23.26 8.90 -9.23
CA LEU A 46 22.84 7.51 -9.11
C LEU A 46 22.43 7.13 -7.68
N GLN A 47 23.17 7.60 -6.68
CA GLN A 47 22.83 7.32 -5.28
C GLN A 47 21.48 7.95 -4.88
N PRO A 48 21.23 9.25 -5.11
CA PRO A 48 19.92 9.84 -4.85
C PRO A 48 18.77 9.18 -5.62
N ALA A 49 19.01 8.75 -6.86
CA ALA A 49 18.01 8.05 -7.65
C ALA A 49 17.65 6.68 -7.05
N ALA A 50 18.66 5.91 -6.64
CA ALA A 50 18.45 4.63 -5.95
C ALA A 50 17.69 4.81 -4.63
N ASP A 51 18.03 5.84 -3.85
CA ASP A 51 17.33 6.15 -2.60
C ASP A 51 15.88 6.58 -2.84
N SER A 52 15.63 7.39 -3.87
CA SER A 52 14.27 7.78 -4.28
C SER A 52 13.42 6.58 -4.70
N MET A 53 14.01 5.63 -5.43
CA MET A 53 13.34 4.38 -5.79
C MET A 53 13.01 3.53 -4.55
N ARG A 54 13.96 3.37 -3.61
CA ARG A 54 13.72 2.63 -2.35
C ARG A 54 12.58 3.27 -1.55
N SER A 55 12.59 4.59 -1.43
CA SER A 55 11.54 5.35 -0.75
C SER A 55 10.17 5.14 -1.42
N SER A 56 10.11 5.24 -2.74
CA SER A 56 8.87 5.05 -3.51
C SER A 56 8.29 3.64 -3.36
N LEU A 57 9.15 2.61 -3.41
CA LEU A 57 8.74 1.21 -3.16
C LEU A 57 8.23 1.02 -1.74
N SER A 58 8.88 1.63 -0.75
CA SER A 58 8.43 1.58 0.64
C SER A 58 7.06 2.22 0.83
N VAL A 59 6.81 3.38 0.20
CA VAL A 59 5.49 4.05 0.26
C VAL A 59 4.43 3.19 -0.42
N ALA A 60 4.72 2.64 -1.60
CA ALA A 60 3.79 1.78 -2.32
C ALA A 60 3.42 0.54 -1.51
N ALA A 61 4.40 -0.16 -0.95
CA ALA A 61 4.16 -1.30 -0.08
C ALA A 61 3.32 -0.94 1.16
N GLY A 62 3.60 0.20 1.80
CA GLY A 62 2.83 0.68 2.94
C GLY A 62 1.36 0.91 2.59
N ARG A 63 1.09 1.53 1.44
CA ARG A 63 -0.29 1.74 0.96
C ARG A 63 -1.04 0.43 0.70
N TYR A 64 -0.40 -0.56 0.11
CA TYR A 64 -1.03 -1.88 -0.09
C TYR A 64 -1.35 -2.56 1.24
N ASP A 65 -0.45 -2.47 2.22
CA ASP A 65 -0.66 -3.04 3.55
C ASP A 65 -1.83 -2.34 4.28
N GLU A 66 -1.88 -1.01 4.25
CA GLU A 66 -2.96 -0.23 4.85
C GLU A 66 -4.32 -0.53 4.21
N MET A 67 -4.37 -0.62 2.88
CA MET A 67 -5.61 -1.01 2.18
C MET A 67 -6.05 -2.44 2.54
N GLY A 68 -5.11 -3.37 2.68
CA GLY A 68 -5.40 -4.73 3.14
C GLY A 68 -6.03 -4.74 4.53
N GLN A 69 -5.41 -4.04 5.48
CA GLN A 69 -5.91 -3.90 6.85
C GLN A 69 -7.30 -3.24 6.90
N LEU A 70 -7.59 -2.28 6.02
CA LEU A 70 -8.90 -1.64 5.96
C LEU A 70 -10.00 -2.59 5.50
N LEU A 71 -9.72 -3.45 4.53
CA LEU A 71 -10.68 -4.47 4.09
C LEU A 71 -10.96 -5.46 5.22
N HIS A 72 -9.93 -5.89 5.97
CA HIS A 72 -10.12 -6.72 7.15
C HIS A 72 -10.98 -6.02 8.21
N ARG A 73 -10.62 -4.79 8.61
CA ARG A 73 -11.40 -4.01 9.59
C ARG A 73 -12.84 -3.77 9.14
N SER A 74 -13.07 -3.56 7.85
CA SER A 74 -14.42 -3.37 7.31
C SER A 74 -15.23 -4.66 7.38
N ALA A 75 -14.64 -5.81 7.02
CA ALA A 75 -15.29 -7.11 7.12
C ALA A 75 -15.65 -7.45 8.57
N ASP A 76 -14.73 -7.22 9.52
CA ASP A 76 -14.96 -7.48 10.94
C ASP A 76 -16.06 -6.55 11.50
N SER A 77 -16.00 -5.25 11.17
CA SER A 77 -17.02 -4.29 11.59
C SER A 77 -18.41 -4.63 11.04
N TYR A 78 -18.52 -5.23 9.85
CA TYR A 78 -19.82 -5.63 9.30
C TYR A 78 -20.41 -6.82 10.05
N GLU A 79 -19.62 -7.84 10.34
CA GLU A 79 -20.08 -8.99 11.12
C GLU A 79 -20.52 -8.58 12.54
N ASP A 80 -19.86 -7.57 13.12
CA ASP A 80 -20.28 -6.98 14.40
C ASP A 80 -21.56 -6.13 14.26
N THR A 81 -21.75 -5.48 13.12
CA THR A 81 -22.91 -4.62 12.82
C THR A 81 -24.16 -5.43 12.48
N GLU A 82 -24.04 -6.58 11.81
CA GLU A 82 -25.15 -7.52 11.60
C GLU A 82 -25.70 -8.06 12.92
N ARG A 83 -24.88 -8.16 13.98
CA ARG A 83 -25.33 -8.54 15.32
C ARG A 83 -26.07 -7.42 16.07
N GLY A 84 -26.08 -6.17 15.57
CA GLY A 84 -26.54 -5.00 16.32
C GLY A 84 -27.48 -4.03 15.59
N ASN A 85 -27.22 -3.64 14.34
CA ASN A 85 -28.10 -2.80 13.50
C ASN A 85 -27.45 -2.58 12.11
N THR A 86 -28.13 -2.91 11.01
CA THR A 86 -27.60 -2.95 9.62
C THR A 86 -27.05 -1.62 9.07
N LYS A 87 -25.72 -1.48 8.94
CA LYS A 87 -25.06 -0.58 7.96
C LYS A 87 -24.40 -1.42 6.87
N SER A 88 -24.44 -0.96 5.61
CA SER A 88 -23.86 -1.73 4.51
C SER A 88 -22.33 -1.63 4.48
N LEU A 89 -21.64 -2.74 4.18
CA LEU A 89 -20.18 -2.80 4.00
C LEU A 89 -19.65 -1.75 3.02
N SER A 90 -20.41 -1.49 1.95
CA SER A 90 -20.04 -0.53 0.92
C SER A 90 -19.93 0.89 1.46
N GLU A 91 -20.81 1.29 2.39
CA GLU A 91 -20.73 2.60 3.04
C GLU A 91 -19.53 2.71 3.98
N LEU A 92 -19.26 1.64 4.75
CA LEU A 92 -18.12 1.58 5.67
C LEU A 92 -16.78 1.59 4.93
N ALA A 93 -16.64 0.77 3.89
CA ALA A 93 -15.46 0.73 3.04
C ALA A 93 -15.26 2.05 2.27
N GLY A 94 -16.33 2.61 1.70
CA GLY A 94 -16.27 3.91 1.01
C GLY A 94 -15.84 5.05 1.92
N THR A 95 -16.38 5.12 3.14
CA THR A 95 -16.02 6.16 4.12
C THR A 95 -14.54 6.05 4.53
N GLN A 96 -14.05 4.83 4.74
CA GLN A 96 -12.64 4.61 5.11
C GLN A 96 -11.68 4.88 3.95
N MET A 97 -12.03 4.52 2.71
CA MET A 97 -11.23 4.83 1.53
C MET A 97 -11.17 6.34 1.25
N SER A 98 -12.28 7.06 1.38
CA SER A 98 -12.30 8.53 1.23
C SER A 98 -11.42 9.22 2.27
N SER A 99 -11.47 8.76 3.53
CA SER A 99 -10.59 9.25 4.60
C SER A 99 -9.10 9.11 4.27
N MET A 100 -8.68 8.03 3.59
CA MET A 100 -7.30 7.89 3.13
C MET A 100 -6.97 8.81 1.96
N GLY A 101 -7.91 9.00 1.04
CA GLY A 101 -7.79 9.96 -0.06
C GLY A 101 -7.51 11.36 0.48
N ASP A 102 -8.25 11.77 1.52
CA ASP A 102 -8.06 13.06 2.18
C ASP A 102 -6.70 13.18 2.89
N LEU A 103 -6.22 12.12 3.56
CA LEU A 103 -4.88 12.10 4.16
C LEU A 103 -3.75 12.20 3.12
N ASN A 104 -3.96 11.65 1.93
CA ASN A 104 -3.01 11.74 0.82
C ASN A 104 -3.10 13.08 0.07
N SER A 105 -4.22 13.79 0.21
CA SER A 105 -4.47 15.13 -0.37
C SER A 105 -4.03 16.28 0.56
N ALA A 106 -3.88 16.01 1.86
CA ALA A 106 -3.47 16.98 2.88
C ALA A 106 -1.94 17.17 2.98
N ARG A 107 -1.18 16.79 1.95
CA ARG A 107 0.26 17.02 1.84
C ARG A 107 0.62 17.97 0.72
#